data_AF-A0A3B9EJ05-F1
#
_entry.id   AF-A0A3B9EJ05-F1
#
_cell.length_a   1.000
_cell.length_b   1.000
_cell.length_c   1.000
_cell.angle_alpha   90.00
_cell.angle_beta   90.00
_cell.angle_gamma   90.00
#
_symmetry.space_group_name_H-M   'P 1'
#
loop_
_entity.id
_entity.type
_entity.pdbx_description
1 polymer ?
#
loop_
_entity_poly.entity_id
_entity_poly.type
_entity_poly.pdbx_seq_one_letter_code
_entity_poly.pdbx_strand_id
1 'polypeptide(L)'
;GFQSAASIHIQAEAKRLAFEDRARYFADERFAKAPTAWLNSKAYAAERAKLINPNRVMDRVFPGDAPTQGDTTYFSVADSDGMMVSWIQSNYRGMGGGLTPDGPDGRTLGFMFQNRGELFSLTDGHPNVYAPGKRPFHTIIPGFACKDGEPWLAYGVMGGGMQPQGQAQIIINMVDYGLDPQEAGDSPRWQHYGSSEPTGQPAEGVGKLHLESGVPEATKQQLTAMGWDLGPPDGGFGGYQNVMKQINEQGRWTYGAATEMRKDGNALAY
;
A
#
# COMPACT_ATOMS: atom_id res chain seq x y z
N GLY A 1 3.50 0.61 21.82
CA GLY A 1 4.41 -0.50 21.47
C GLY A 1 3.89 -1.25 20.26
N PHE A 2 4.64 -2.25 19.79
CA PHE A 2 4.20 -3.16 18.73
C PHE A 2 2.83 -3.77 19.06
N GLN A 3 1.94 -3.87 18.07
CA GLN A 3 0.56 -4.40 18.18
C GLN A 3 -0.32 -3.86 19.30
N SER A 4 0.01 -2.69 19.88
CA SER A 4 -0.87 -1.98 20.82
C SER A 4 -1.94 -1.18 20.09
N ALA A 5 -3.13 -1.04 20.68
CA ALA A 5 -4.23 -0.27 20.10
C ALA A 5 -3.84 1.17 19.75
N ALA A 6 -3.07 1.85 20.61
CA ALA A 6 -2.55 3.18 20.33
C ALA A 6 -1.68 3.23 19.06
N SER A 7 -0.87 2.20 18.80
CA SER A 7 -0.07 2.13 17.56
C SER A 7 -0.97 1.95 16.33
N ILE A 8 -1.82 0.92 16.34
CA ILE A 8 -2.72 0.61 15.20
C ILE A 8 -3.67 1.78 14.92
N HIS A 9 -4.19 2.44 15.95
CA HIS A 9 -5.06 3.61 15.83
C HIS A 9 -4.36 4.79 15.14
N ILE A 10 -3.16 5.18 15.58
CA ILE A 10 -2.39 6.28 14.97
C ILE A 10 -2.04 5.95 13.50
N GLN A 11 -1.63 4.71 13.23
CA GLN A 11 -1.34 4.25 11.86
C GLN A 11 -2.59 4.31 10.96
N ALA A 12 -3.72 3.78 11.43
CA ALA A 12 -4.97 3.74 10.67
C ALA A 12 -5.56 5.15 10.46
N GLU A 13 -5.39 6.08 11.40
CA GLU A 13 -5.80 7.48 11.21
C GLU A 13 -4.92 8.24 10.23
N ALA A 14 -3.59 8.09 10.33
CA ALA A 14 -2.66 8.64 9.34
C ALA A 14 -2.97 8.10 7.94
N LYS A 15 -3.31 6.80 7.83
CA LYS A 15 -3.82 6.18 6.60
C LYS A 15 -5.09 6.85 6.11
N ARG A 16 -6.10 7.08 6.96
CA ARG A 16 -7.37 7.72 6.55
C ARG A 16 -7.12 9.10 5.96
N LEU A 17 -6.29 9.93 6.61
CA LEU A 17 -5.86 11.24 6.10
C LEU A 17 -5.19 11.14 4.72
N ALA A 18 -4.23 10.23 4.57
CA ALA A 18 -3.52 10.03 3.31
C ALA A 18 -4.42 9.43 2.20
N PHE A 19 -5.44 8.63 2.55
CA PHE A 19 -6.35 8.03 1.58
C PHE A 19 -7.35 9.03 1.01
N GLU A 20 -7.78 10.03 1.77
CA GLU A 20 -8.57 11.15 1.24
C GLU A 20 -7.74 11.99 0.27
N ASP A 21 -6.49 12.29 0.62
CA ASP A 21 -5.55 13.01 -0.26
C ASP A 21 -5.29 12.21 -1.55
N ARG A 22 -5.11 10.89 -1.45
CA ARG A 22 -5.01 9.95 -2.58
C ARG A 22 -6.25 10.03 -3.48
N ALA A 23 -7.45 9.98 -2.90
CA ALA A 23 -8.70 10.00 -3.66
C ALA A 23 -8.86 11.30 -4.46
N ARG A 24 -8.50 12.44 -3.86
CA ARG A 24 -8.61 13.76 -4.49
C ARG A 24 -7.56 14.03 -5.55
N TYR A 25 -6.30 13.63 -5.31
CA TYR A 25 -5.15 14.14 -6.08
C TYR A 25 -4.53 13.16 -7.06
N PHE A 26 -4.73 11.85 -6.92
CA PHE A 26 -3.97 10.88 -7.71
C PHE A 26 -4.67 10.63 -9.04
N ALA A 27 -4.01 11.07 -10.12
CA ALA A 27 -4.44 10.90 -11.50
C ALA A 27 -3.22 10.78 -12.43
N ASP A 28 -3.43 10.51 -13.71
CA ASP A 28 -2.35 10.56 -14.70
C ASP A 28 -1.84 11.99 -14.87
N GLU A 29 -0.62 12.20 -14.39
CA GLU A 29 0.21 13.42 -14.45
C GLU A 29 0.22 14.12 -15.82
N ARG A 30 0.02 13.38 -16.91
CA ARG A 30 -0.06 13.95 -18.26
C ARG A 30 -1.34 14.75 -18.51
N PHE A 31 -2.34 14.59 -17.64
CA PHE A 31 -3.68 15.17 -17.74
C PHE A 31 -4.08 15.98 -16.50
N ALA A 32 -3.72 15.50 -15.31
CA ALA A 32 -3.94 16.20 -14.05
C ALA A 32 -2.74 15.98 -13.15
N LYS A 33 -2.03 17.07 -12.85
CA LYS A 33 -0.81 17.06 -12.04
C LYS A 33 -1.18 16.80 -10.57
N ALA A 34 -0.37 16.03 -9.86
CA ALA A 34 -0.54 15.75 -8.43
C ALA A 34 0.43 16.60 -7.56
N PRO A 35 0.07 17.03 -6.34
CA PRO A 35 0.87 17.93 -5.49
C PRO A 35 1.93 17.20 -4.65
N THR A 36 2.67 16.30 -5.30
CA THR A 36 3.51 15.28 -4.65
C THR A 36 4.56 15.86 -3.70
N ALA A 37 5.23 16.95 -4.06
CA ALA A 37 6.21 17.60 -3.19
C ALA A 37 5.61 18.18 -1.90
N TRP A 38 4.37 18.70 -1.97
CA TRP A 38 3.64 19.21 -0.82
C TRP A 38 3.05 18.08 0.03
N LEU A 39 2.45 17.07 -0.62
CA LEU A 39 1.91 15.87 0.04
C LEU A 39 2.96 15.13 0.87
N ASN A 40 4.20 15.06 0.36
CA ASN A 40 5.33 14.42 1.05
C ASN A 40 6.07 15.36 2.02
N SER A 41 5.65 16.62 2.17
CA SER A 41 6.36 17.60 3.00
C SER A 41 6.16 17.34 4.50
N LYS A 42 7.22 17.51 5.29
CA LYS A 42 7.14 17.40 6.77
C LYS A 42 6.22 18.45 7.39
N ALA A 43 6.10 19.63 6.77
CA ALA A 43 5.18 20.68 7.20
C ALA A 43 3.72 20.23 7.07
N TYR A 44 3.31 19.76 5.88
CA TYR A 44 1.96 19.25 5.68
C TYR A 44 1.66 18.01 6.55
N ALA A 45 2.61 17.07 6.67
CA ALA A 45 2.48 15.93 7.55
C ALA A 45 2.23 16.35 9.02
N ALA A 46 2.90 17.40 9.51
CA ALA A 46 2.70 17.95 10.84
C ALA A 46 1.37 18.71 11.01
N GLU A 47 0.81 19.29 9.94
CA GLU A 47 -0.54 19.84 9.94
C GLU A 47 -1.59 18.72 10.03
N ARG A 48 -1.44 17.66 9.21
CA ARG A 48 -2.34 16.51 9.20
C ARG A 48 -2.30 15.73 10.51
N ALA A 49 -1.13 15.57 11.12
CA ALA A 49 -0.98 14.89 12.41
C ALA A 49 -1.77 15.56 13.56
N LYS A 50 -1.97 16.88 13.53
CA LYS A 50 -2.78 17.61 14.53
C LYS A 50 -4.26 17.23 14.52
N LEU A 51 -4.76 16.64 13.43
CA LEU A 51 -6.15 16.20 13.30
C LEU A 51 -6.39 14.87 14.04
N ILE A 52 -5.33 14.08 14.26
CA ILE A 52 -5.41 12.78 14.91
C ILE A 52 -5.57 12.97 16.43
N ASN A 53 -6.76 12.65 16.95
CA ASN A 53 -6.98 12.49 18.38
C ASN A 53 -6.45 11.11 18.81
N PRO A 54 -5.48 11.00 19.74
CA PRO A 54 -4.84 9.71 20.08
C PRO A 54 -5.73 8.74 20.87
N ASN A 55 -6.94 9.16 21.27
CA ASN A 55 -7.84 8.38 22.12
C ASN A 55 -9.21 8.10 21.47
N ARG A 56 -9.49 8.63 20.26
CA ARG A 56 -10.80 8.50 19.61
C ARG A 56 -10.69 8.65 18.11
N VAL A 57 -11.42 7.80 17.38
CA VAL A 57 -11.54 7.86 15.93
C VAL A 57 -12.11 9.22 15.45
N MET A 58 -11.59 9.74 14.33
CA MET A 58 -12.15 10.91 13.64
C MET A 58 -13.47 10.53 12.94
N ASP A 59 -14.55 11.26 13.23
CA ASP A 59 -15.89 10.98 12.67
C ASP A 59 -15.98 11.17 11.16
N ARG A 60 -15.19 12.11 10.61
CA ARG A 60 -15.01 12.38 9.18
C ARG A 60 -13.59 12.81 8.91
N VAL A 61 -13.10 12.51 7.72
CA VAL A 61 -11.79 12.90 7.24
C VAL A 61 -11.95 13.58 5.88
N PHE A 62 -11.14 14.60 5.62
CA PHE A 62 -11.14 15.37 4.37
C PHE A 62 -9.71 15.48 3.82
N PRO A 63 -9.52 15.61 2.50
CA PRO A 63 -8.22 15.92 1.92
C PRO A 63 -7.80 17.37 2.22
N GLY A 64 -6.51 17.68 2.18
CA GLY A 64 -6.00 19.06 2.19
C GLY A 64 -6.08 19.74 0.81
N ASP A 65 -5.51 20.95 0.65
CA ASP A 65 -5.57 21.80 -0.56
C ASP A 65 -4.16 22.17 -1.11
N ALA A 66 -3.86 21.93 -2.40
CA ALA A 66 -2.47 21.76 -2.84
C ALA A 66 -2.10 21.98 -4.35
N PRO A 67 -0.86 22.43 -4.68
CA PRO A 67 -0.34 22.70 -6.05
C PRO A 67 0.70 21.67 -6.59
N THR A 68 0.82 21.50 -7.92
CA THR A 68 0.95 20.16 -8.55
C THR A 68 2.09 19.92 -9.59
N GLN A 69 2.83 18.76 -9.55
CA GLN A 69 3.51 17.87 -10.60
C GLN A 69 4.31 16.65 -9.96
N GLY A 70 4.57 15.52 -10.68
CA GLY A 70 5.29 14.25 -10.25
C GLY A 70 5.58 13.19 -11.38
N ASP A 71 5.78 11.85 -11.10
CA ASP A 71 5.76 10.70 -12.11
C ASP A 71 5.92 9.18 -11.61
N THR A 72 5.33 8.21 -12.37
CA THR A 72 5.60 6.73 -12.72
C THR A 72 6.03 5.55 -11.72
N THR A 73 6.21 4.26 -12.17
CA THR A 73 6.09 2.90 -11.49
C THR A 73 7.17 1.81 -11.90
N TYR A 74 7.28 0.57 -11.29
CA TYR A 74 8.54 -0.25 -11.12
C TYR A 74 8.59 -1.85 -11.30
N PHE A 75 9.79 -2.52 -11.52
CA PHE A 75 10.15 -4.02 -11.45
C PHE A 75 11.36 -4.48 -10.54
N SER A 76 11.31 -5.60 -9.77
CA SER A 76 12.26 -5.99 -8.65
C SER A 76 13.13 -7.19 -8.91
N VAL A 77 14.43 -6.96 -8.76
CA VAL A 77 15.51 -7.96 -8.72
C VAL A 77 16.70 -7.34 -7.99
N ALA A 78 17.64 -8.14 -7.48
CA ALA A 78 18.94 -7.67 -6.99
C ALA A 78 20.06 -8.56 -7.53
N ASP A 79 21.29 -8.04 -7.64
CA ASP A 79 22.45 -8.77 -8.15
C ASP A 79 23.70 -8.67 -7.25
N SER A 80 24.74 -9.42 -7.60
CA SER A 80 25.99 -9.52 -6.84
C SER A 80 26.82 -8.23 -6.80
N ASP A 81 26.58 -7.30 -7.71
CA ASP A 81 27.32 -6.03 -7.80
C ASP A 81 26.62 -4.90 -7.03
N GLY A 82 25.49 -5.22 -6.37
CA GLY A 82 24.75 -4.30 -5.52
C GLY A 82 23.58 -3.59 -6.21
N MET A 83 23.25 -3.94 -7.46
CA MET A 83 22.03 -3.44 -8.10
C MET A 83 20.83 -3.92 -7.28
N MET A 84 19.88 -3.03 -7.05
CA MET A 84 18.55 -3.41 -6.56
C MET A 84 17.51 -2.61 -7.34
N VAL A 85 16.68 -3.33 -8.08
CA VAL A 85 15.48 -2.83 -8.76
C VAL A 85 14.27 -3.25 -7.91
N SER A 86 13.05 -2.75 -8.13
CA SER A 86 11.91 -3.05 -7.24
C SER A 86 10.52 -3.14 -7.97
N TRP A 87 9.52 -4.02 -7.61
CA TRP A 87 8.44 -4.68 -8.48
C TRP A 87 6.93 -4.57 -8.22
N ILE A 88 6.11 -4.27 -9.26
CA ILE A 88 4.77 -4.90 -9.44
C ILE A 88 4.12 -4.75 -10.86
N GLN A 89 3.58 -5.87 -11.39
CA GLN A 89 2.58 -5.91 -12.49
C GLN A 89 1.24 -6.51 -12.01
N SER A 90 0.10 -6.18 -12.64
CA SER A 90 -1.20 -6.76 -12.28
C SER A 90 -2.32 -6.46 -13.31
N ASN A 91 -3.16 -7.47 -13.58
CA ASN A 91 -4.37 -7.36 -14.41
C ASN A 91 -5.55 -6.59 -13.77
N TYR A 92 -5.31 -5.95 -12.61
CA TYR A 92 -6.28 -5.38 -11.67
C TYR A 92 -7.04 -6.41 -10.85
N ARG A 93 -8.21 -6.90 -11.30
CA ARG A 93 -9.00 -7.88 -10.54
C ARG A 93 -8.72 -9.30 -11.02
N GLY A 94 -7.90 -10.05 -10.30
CA GLY A 94 -7.62 -11.47 -10.58
C GLY A 94 -7.23 -11.71 -12.03
N MET A 95 -8.10 -12.41 -12.76
CA MET A 95 -7.96 -12.76 -14.18
C MET A 95 -8.21 -11.59 -15.16
N GLY A 96 -8.40 -10.36 -14.67
CA GLY A 96 -8.65 -9.18 -15.49
C GLY A 96 -10.09 -9.13 -15.99
N GLY A 97 -10.28 -8.80 -17.28
CA GLY A 97 -11.60 -8.71 -17.90
C GLY A 97 -12.19 -10.05 -18.33
N GLY A 98 -11.49 -11.18 -18.07
CA GLY A 98 -11.87 -12.51 -18.55
C GLY A 98 -11.71 -12.73 -20.07
N LEU A 99 -11.45 -11.67 -20.83
CA LEU A 99 -11.21 -11.72 -22.28
C LEU A 99 -9.78 -12.20 -22.56
N THR A 100 -9.66 -13.18 -23.45
CA THR A 100 -8.38 -13.69 -24.00
C THR A 100 -8.40 -13.43 -25.52
N PRO A 101 -7.32 -12.92 -26.13
CA PRO A 101 -7.27 -12.77 -27.58
C PRO A 101 -7.05 -14.13 -28.27
N ASP A 102 -7.71 -14.30 -29.41
CA ASP A 102 -7.45 -15.41 -30.32
C ASP A 102 -6.21 -15.12 -31.19
N GLY A 103 -5.47 -16.18 -31.49
CA GLY A 103 -4.33 -16.16 -32.40
C GLY A 103 -4.75 -16.23 -33.87
N PRO A 104 -3.80 -16.06 -34.81
CA PRO A 104 -4.07 -16.12 -36.24
C PRO A 104 -4.64 -17.46 -36.75
N ASP A 105 -4.57 -18.52 -35.94
CA ASP A 105 -5.08 -19.86 -36.19
C ASP A 105 -6.40 -20.18 -35.46
N GLY A 106 -7.02 -19.18 -34.82
CA GLY A 106 -8.28 -19.33 -34.09
C GLY A 106 -8.17 -20.01 -32.73
N ARG A 107 -6.95 -20.20 -32.18
CA ARG A 107 -6.73 -20.70 -30.82
C ARG A 107 -6.42 -19.55 -29.87
N THR A 108 -6.91 -19.61 -28.64
CA THR A 108 -6.64 -18.58 -27.63
C THR A 108 -5.15 -18.47 -27.30
N LEU A 109 -4.62 -17.24 -27.20
CA LEU A 109 -3.19 -16.98 -26.94
C LEU A 109 -2.77 -17.19 -25.48
N GLY A 110 -3.67 -17.61 -24.60
CA GLY A 110 -3.36 -18.02 -23.23
C GLY A 110 -3.10 -16.90 -22.21
N PHE A 111 -3.23 -15.63 -22.59
CA PHE A 111 -3.12 -14.48 -21.67
C PHE A 111 -4.38 -13.61 -21.69
N MET A 112 -4.80 -13.13 -20.51
CA MET A 112 -6.05 -12.37 -20.38
C MET A 112 -5.79 -10.86 -20.34
N PHE A 113 -6.68 -10.08 -20.95
CA PHE A 113 -6.65 -8.63 -20.90
C PHE A 113 -6.99 -8.10 -19.50
N GLN A 114 -6.24 -7.10 -19.02
CA GLN A 114 -6.51 -6.43 -17.74
C GLN A 114 -7.87 -5.69 -17.74
N ASN A 115 -8.58 -5.65 -16.61
CA ASN A 115 -9.77 -4.80 -16.43
C ASN A 115 -9.45 -3.44 -15.78
N ARG A 116 -8.20 -2.99 -15.86
CA ARG A 116 -7.65 -1.80 -15.18
C ARG A 116 -8.44 -0.50 -15.42
N GLY A 117 -9.14 -0.38 -16.55
CA GLY A 117 -10.00 0.76 -16.87
C GLY A 117 -11.16 0.99 -15.89
N GLU A 118 -11.53 -0.01 -15.08
CA GLU A 118 -12.49 0.15 -13.97
C GLU A 118 -12.02 1.19 -12.92
N LEU A 119 -10.72 1.48 -12.85
CA LEU A 119 -10.16 2.52 -11.97
C LEU A 119 -10.26 3.95 -12.52
N PHE A 120 -11.02 4.20 -13.59
CA PHE A 120 -11.46 5.56 -13.93
C PHE A 120 -12.67 5.97 -13.08
N SER A 121 -12.79 7.26 -12.79
CA SER A 121 -14.01 7.83 -12.21
C SER A 121 -15.07 8.08 -13.28
N LEU A 122 -16.33 7.90 -12.91
CA LEU A 122 -17.51 8.27 -13.70
C LEU A 122 -18.10 9.64 -13.28
N THR A 123 -17.44 10.35 -12.37
CA THR A 123 -17.86 11.67 -11.90
C THR A 123 -17.29 12.76 -12.79
N ASP A 124 -18.17 13.55 -13.42
CA ASP A 124 -17.77 14.69 -14.24
C ASP A 124 -16.91 15.69 -13.45
N GLY A 125 -15.85 16.19 -14.08
CA GLY A 125 -14.87 17.08 -13.46
C GLY A 125 -13.87 16.40 -12.52
N HIS A 126 -13.99 15.10 -12.24
CA HIS A 126 -13.01 14.40 -11.40
C HIS A 126 -11.64 14.27 -12.12
N PRO A 127 -10.49 14.53 -11.46
CA PRO A 127 -9.16 14.44 -12.08
C PRO A 127 -8.86 13.10 -12.74
N ASN A 128 -9.49 12.02 -12.27
CA ASN A 128 -9.35 10.65 -12.77
C ASN A 128 -10.53 10.18 -13.66
N VAL A 129 -11.27 11.08 -14.31
CA VAL A 129 -12.24 10.71 -15.38
C VAL A 129 -11.53 10.13 -16.62
N TYR A 130 -12.20 9.27 -17.39
CA TYR A 130 -11.65 8.69 -18.63
C TYR A 130 -11.27 9.76 -19.68
N ALA A 131 -10.18 9.51 -20.40
CA ALA A 131 -9.86 10.21 -21.65
C ALA A 131 -9.01 9.29 -22.57
N PRO A 132 -9.07 9.44 -23.91
CA PRO A 132 -8.22 8.69 -24.83
C PRO A 132 -6.72 8.84 -24.49
N GLY A 133 -6.00 7.72 -24.43
CA GLY A 133 -4.56 7.68 -24.11
C GLY A 133 -4.18 7.95 -22.65
N LYS A 134 -5.15 8.28 -21.78
CA LYS A 134 -4.95 8.45 -20.33
C LYS A 134 -4.80 7.11 -19.63
N ARG A 135 -3.96 7.02 -18.61
CA ARG A 135 -3.91 5.89 -17.68
C ARG A 135 -4.93 6.12 -16.57
N PRO A 136 -5.72 5.12 -16.15
CA PRO A 136 -6.52 5.23 -14.93
C PRO A 136 -5.61 5.28 -13.70
N PHE A 137 -6.16 5.58 -12.53
CA PHE A 137 -5.48 5.37 -11.26
C PHE A 137 -4.93 3.93 -11.17
N HIS A 138 -3.69 3.79 -10.68
CA HIS A 138 -3.06 2.48 -10.47
C HIS A 138 -2.98 2.16 -8.97
N THR A 139 -3.56 1.01 -8.57
CA THR A 139 -3.36 0.45 -7.22
C THR A 139 -1.97 -0.15 -7.02
N ILE A 140 -1.31 -0.51 -8.12
CA ILE A 140 0.06 -1.04 -8.20
C ILE A 140 1.02 -0.02 -7.56
N ILE A 141 1.57 -0.31 -6.37
CA ILE A 141 2.50 0.62 -5.71
C ILE A 141 3.85 0.02 -5.30
N PRO A 142 4.93 0.81 -5.44
CA PRO A 142 6.30 0.38 -5.20
C PRO A 142 6.87 0.55 -3.79
N GLY A 143 7.55 -0.46 -3.26
CA GLY A 143 8.33 -0.41 -2.02
C GLY A 143 9.84 -0.52 -2.26
N PHE A 144 10.55 0.61 -2.24
CA PHE A 144 12.01 0.64 -2.12
C PHE A 144 12.42 1.59 -1.01
N ALA A 145 13.29 1.16 -0.11
CA ALA A 145 13.80 1.97 0.99
C ALA A 145 15.34 2.01 0.98
N CYS A 146 15.86 3.21 1.16
CA CYS A 146 17.27 3.45 1.45
C CYS A 146 17.44 3.78 2.93
N LYS A 147 18.60 3.44 3.49
CA LYS A 147 19.00 3.77 4.87
C LYS A 147 20.38 4.42 4.82
N ASP A 148 20.52 5.58 5.45
CA ASP A 148 21.77 6.37 5.48
C ASP A 148 22.34 6.70 4.07
N GLY A 149 21.45 6.83 3.07
CA GLY A 149 21.78 7.07 1.66
C GLY A 149 21.98 5.81 0.82
N GLU A 150 22.17 4.66 1.45
CA GLU A 150 22.45 3.38 0.80
C GLU A 150 21.18 2.54 0.54
N PRO A 151 21.13 1.73 -0.54
CA PRO A 151 20.09 0.72 -0.74
C PRO A 151 19.95 -0.21 0.47
N TRP A 152 18.72 -0.36 0.99
CA TRP A 152 18.47 -1.20 2.16
C TRP A 152 17.46 -2.31 1.88
N LEU A 153 16.29 -1.97 1.32
CA LEU A 153 15.15 -2.91 1.22
C LEU A 153 14.37 -2.71 -0.07
N ALA A 154 14.30 -3.75 -0.91
CA ALA A 154 13.33 -3.87 -1.99
C ALA A 154 12.19 -4.78 -1.53
N TYR A 155 10.94 -4.33 -1.57
CA TYR A 155 9.82 -5.05 -0.94
C TYR A 155 8.46 -4.71 -1.55
N GLY A 156 7.47 -5.53 -1.27
CA GLY A 156 6.10 -5.22 -1.62
C GLY A 156 5.10 -6.03 -0.82
N VAL A 157 3.92 -5.47 -0.60
CA VAL A 157 2.73 -6.18 -0.11
C VAL A 157 1.65 -6.10 -1.18
N MET A 158 1.28 -7.19 -1.85
CA MET A 158 0.28 -7.24 -2.92
C MET A 158 -1.14 -7.32 -2.34
N GLY A 159 -2.09 -6.50 -2.81
CA GLY A 159 -3.48 -6.57 -2.34
C GLY A 159 -4.39 -5.40 -2.71
N GLY A 160 -4.28 -4.82 -3.91
CA GLY A 160 -5.16 -3.71 -4.32
C GLY A 160 -4.99 -2.48 -3.42
N GLY A 161 -6.04 -2.10 -2.68
CA GLY A 161 -5.99 -1.01 -1.69
C GLY A 161 -5.23 -1.34 -0.39
N MET A 162 -4.90 -2.62 -0.13
CA MET A 162 -4.05 -3.02 0.99
C MET A 162 -2.59 -2.61 0.78
N GLN A 163 -2.12 -2.49 -0.46
CA GLN A 163 -0.68 -2.32 -0.77
C GLN A 163 0.00 -1.17 0.00
N PRO A 164 -0.49 0.09 -0.02
CA PRO A 164 0.13 1.18 0.75
C PRO A 164 0.02 0.99 2.27
N GLN A 165 -1.03 0.30 2.74
CA GLN A 165 -1.25 0.04 4.16
C GLN A 165 -0.25 -1.00 4.67
N GLY A 166 -0.10 -2.11 3.93
CA GLY A 166 0.85 -3.18 4.22
C GLY A 166 2.30 -2.72 4.07
N GLN A 167 2.65 -1.98 3.01
CA GLN A 167 4.02 -1.48 2.85
C GLN A 167 4.42 -0.50 3.97
N ALA A 168 3.51 0.37 4.41
CA ALA A 168 3.75 1.20 5.60
C ALA A 168 3.95 0.34 6.87
N GLN A 169 3.13 -0.69 7.07
CA GLN A 169 3.26 -1.62 8.20
C GLN A 169 4.62 -2.33 8.20
N ILE A 170 5.15 -2.78 7.05
CA ILE A 170 6.50 -3.39 6.97
C ILE A 170 7.58 -2.42 7.45
N ILE A 171 7.60 -1.18 6.95
CA ILE A 171 8.62 -0.19 7.35
C ILE A 171 8.51 0.15 8.83
N ILE A 172 7.29 0.33 9.36
CA ILE A 172 7.05 0.58 10.79
C ILE A 172 7.54 -0.61 11.64
N ASN A 173 7.25 -1.84 11.22
CA ASN A 173 7.70 -3.06 11.91
C ASN A 173 9.23 -3.15 11.99
N MET A 174 9.94 -2.87 10.88
CA MET A 174 11.40 -2.97 10.83
C MET A 174 12.13 -1.77 11.46
N VAL A 175 11.57 -0.55 11.35
CA VAL A 175 12.22 0.69 11.81
C VAL A 175 11.81 1.08 13.24
N ASP A 176 10.50 1.09 13.55
CA ASP A 176 10.00 1.55 14.84
C ASP A 176 9.94 0.42 15.89
N TYR A 177 9.82 -0.84 15.44
CA TYR A 177 9.75 -2.02 16.32
C TYR A 177 10.95 -2.96 16.20
N GLY A 178 11.88 -2.70 15.26
CA GLY A 178 13.15 -3.44 15.14
C GLY A 178 13.01 -4.90 14.73
N LEU A 179 11.87 -5.29 14.14
CA LEU A 179 11.63 -6.65 13.69
C LEU A 179 12.49 -7.00 12.47
N ASP A 180 12.86 -8.27 12.36
CA ASP A 180 13.63 -8.78 11.22
C ASP A 180 12.79 -8.82 9.91
N PRO A 181 13.43 -9.02 8.74
CA PRO A 181 12.76 -9.10 7.44
C PRO A 181 11.55 -10.03 7.35
N GLN A 182 11.58 -11.19 8.02
CA GLN A 182 10.55 -12.22 8.02
C GLN A 182 9.54 -11.97 9.14
N GLU A 183 9.99 -11.63 10.35
CA GLU A 183 9.12 -11.22 11.47
C GLU A 183 8.20 -10.06 11.07
N ALA A 184 8.73 -9.06 10.36
CA ALA A 184 7.95 -7.92 9.87
C ALA A 184 6.86 -8.33 8.86
N GLY A 185 7.11 -9.39 8.08
CA GLY A 185 6.17 -9.98 7.13
C GLY A 185 5.11 -10.86 7.79
N ASP A 186 5.50 -11.69 8.74
CA ASP A 186 4.62 -12.62 9.45
C ASP A 186 3.74 -11.91 10.47
N SER A 187 4.20 -10.76 10.98
CA SER A 187 3.45 -9.84 11.85
C SER A 187 1.98 -9.69 11.44
N PRO A 188 1.01 -9.82 12.37
CA PRO A 188 -0.41 -9.67 12.06
C PRO A 188 -0.73 -8.27 11.57
N ARG A 189 -1.45 -8.15 10.45
CA ARG A 189 -1.72 -6.89 9.77
C ARG A 189 -3.10 -6.33 10.12
N TRP A 190 -3.25 -5.04 9.84
CA TRP A 190 -4.53 -4.35 9.82
C TRP A 190 -4.84 -3.83 8.41
N GLN A 191 -6.13 -3.70 8.09
CA GLN A 191 -6.59 -3.14 6.82
C GLN A 191 -7.85 -2.30 7.01
N HIS A 192 -7.86 -1.07 6.51
CA HIS A 192 -8.98 -0.14 6.60
C HIS A 192 -9.69 0.08 5.26
N TYR A 193 -11.01 -0.13 5.21
CA TYR A 193 -11.90 0.18 4.09
C TYR A 193 -12.85 1.34 4.42
N GLY A 194 -13.50 1.95 3.42
CA GLY A 194 -14.47 3.04 3.61
C GLY A 194 -13.86 4.44 3.69
N SER A 195 -12.60 4.60 3.30
CA SER A 195 -12.06 5.91 2.87
C SER A 195 -12.57 6.23 1.46
N SER A 196 -12.50 7.49 1.03
CA SER A 196 -12.81 7.84 -0.36
C SER A 196 -11.88 7.11 -1.35
N GLU A 197 -12.41 6.78 -2.53
CA GLU A 197 -11.67 6.10 -3.59
C GLU A 197 -11.43 7.02 -4.82
N PRO A 198 -10.29 6.91 -5.51
CA PRO A 198 -10.00 7.66 -6.75
C PRO A 198 -10.99 7.44 -7.92
N THR A 199 -11.93 6.52 -7.78
CA THR A 199 -13.07 6.30 -8.69
C THR A 199 -14.24 7.25 -8.43
N GLY A 200 -14.20 8.07 -7.37
CA GLY A 200 -15.23 9.05 -7.02
C GLY A 200 -16.24 8.54 -5.97
N GLN A 201 -16.02 7.38 -5.37
CA GLN A 201 -16.81 6.92 -4.23
C GLN A 201 -16.36 7.69 -2.96
N PRO A 202 -17.27 8.35 -2.23
CA PRO A 202 -16.92 9.09 -1.01
C PRO A 202 -16.73 8.16 0.20
N ALA A 203 -16.03 8.64 1.23
CA ALA A 203 -15.86 7.92 2.49
C ALA A 203 -17.18 7.58 3.20
N GLU A 204 -17.25 6.38 3.79
CA GLU A 204 -18.41 5.83 4.49
C GLU A 204 -18.27 5.96 6.01
N GLY A 205 -18.45 7.18 6.52
CA GLY A 205 -18.39 7.48 7.96
C GLY A 205 -17.00 7.22 8.55
N VAL A 206 -16.91 6.34 9.54
CA VAL A 206 -15.62 5.93 10.11
C VAL A 206 -14.84 4.96 9.23
N GLY A 207 -15.53 4.20 8.37
CA GLY A 207 -14.98 3.05 7.65
C GLY A 207 -14.87 1.79 8.54
N LYS A 208 -14.37 0.69 7.98
CA LYS A 208 -14.17 -0.58 8.71
C LYS A 208 -12.70 -0.92 8.84
N LEU A 209 -12.27 -1.25 10.06
CA LEU A 209 -10.93 -1.72 10.37
C LEU A 209 -10.94 -3.24 10.56
N HIS A 210 -10.34 -3.96 9.63
CA HIS A 210 -10.15 -5.40 9.70
C HIS A 210 -8.78 -5.70 10.32
N LEU A 211 -8.72 -6.73 11.16
CA LEU A 211 -7.53 -7.13 11.92
C LEU A 211 -7.31 -8.62 11.75
N GLU A 212 -6.06 -9.06 11.60
CA GLU A 212 -5.76 -10.49 11.59
C GLU A 212 -5.93 -11.15 12.96
N SER A 213 -6.11 -12.47 12.94
CA SER A 213 -6.35 -13.29 14.14
C SER A 213 -5.25 -13.16 15.20
N GLY A 214 -3.99 -12.94 14.79
CA GLY A 214 -2.86 -12.74 15.68
C GLY A 214 -2.80 -11.37 16.38
N VAL A 215 -3.68 -10.42 16.07
CA VAL A 215 -3.77 -9.16 16.83
C VAL A 215 -4.33 -9.45 18.24
N PRO A 216 -3.67 -9.01 19.34
CA PRO A 216 -4.11 -9.32 20.70
C PRO A 216 -5.54 -8.87 20.99
N GLU A 217 -6.30 -9.68 21.74
CA GLU A 217 -7.72 -9.40 21.99
C GLU A 217 -7.94 -8.11 22.80
N ALA A 218 -7.06 -7.82 23.77
CA ALA A 218 -7.06 -6.55 24.50
C ALA A 218 -6.85 -5.33 23.57
N THR A 219 -6.05 -5.49 22.51
CA THR A 219 -5.87 -4.45 21.48
C THR A 219 -7.16 -4.23 20.69
N LYS A 220 -7.87 -5.30 20.29
CA LYS A 220 -9.17 -5.18 19.60
C LYS A 220 -10.19 -4.46 20.47
N GLN A 221 -10.34 -4.88 21.73
CA GLN A 221 -11.26 -4.27 22.70
C GLN A 221 -10.97 -2.77 22.90
N GLN A 222 -9.69 -2.39 23.01
CA GLN A 222 -9.31 -0.98 23.15
C GLN A 222 -9.54 -0.17 21.86
N LEU A 223 -9.35 -0.76 20.67
CA LEU A 223 -9.69 -0.12 19.40
C LEU A 223 -11.21 0.12 19.28
N THR A 224 -12.04 -0.86 19.65
CA THR A 224 -13.50 -0.68 19.73
C THR A 224 -13.87 0.43 20.72
N ALA A 225 -13.21 0.51 21.87
CA ALA A 225 -13.43 1.59 22.86
C ALA A 225 -12.99 2.98 22.35
N MET A 226 -12.00 3.06 21.45
CA MET A 226 -11.64 4.28 20.70
C MET A 226 -12.66 4.64 19.60
N GLY A 227 -13.65 3.78 19.32
CA GLY A 227 -14.73 4.02 18.37
C GLY A 227 -14.56 3.39 16.99
N TRP A 228 -13.56 2.53 16.78
CA TRP A 228 -13.39 1.82 15.51
C TRP A 228 -14.50 0.77 15.28
N ASP A 229 -15.11 0.78 14.09
CA ASP A 229 -15.94 -0.34 13.61
C ASP A 229 -15.03 -1.48 13.12
N LEU A 230 -14.98 -2.57 13.87
CA LEU A 230 -14.10 -3.70 13.58
C LEU A 230 -14.81 -4.73 12.68
N GLY A 231 -14.21 -4.99 11.51
CA GLY A 231 -14.63 -6.06 10.62
C GLY A 231 -14.03 -7.42 11.02
N PRO A 232 -14.69 -8.55 10.69
CA PRO A 232 -14.08 -9.87 10.82
C PRO A 232 -12.86 -9.98 9.89
N PRO A 233 -11.88 -10.87 10.18
CA PRO A 233 -10.77 -11.14 9.27
C PRO A 233 -11.32 -11.59 7.90
N ASP A 234 -10.97 -10.87 6.84
CA ASP A 234 -11.50 -11.07 5.47
C ASP A 234 -10.53 -11.78 4.51
N GLY A 235 -9.30 -12.04 4.97
CA GLY A 235 -8.21 -12.58 4.16
C GLY A 235 -7.57 -11.54 3.21
N GLY A 236 -7.97 -10.27 3.28
CA GLY A 236 -7.54 -9.19 2.38
C GLY A 236 -6.10 -8.71 2.59
N PHE A 237 -5.47 -9.10 3.71
CA PHE A 237 -4.21 -8.60 4.27
C PHE A 237 -2.94 -8.76 3.39
N GLY A 238 -3.11 -9.28 2.18
CA GLY A 238 -2.13 -9.23 1.12
C GLY A 238 -1.11 -10.36 1.13
N GLY A 239 -0.13 -10.26 0.22
CA GLY A 239 1.04 -11.14 0.21
C GLY A 239 2.33 -10.32 0.22
N TYR A 240 3.31 -10.67 1.03
CA TYR A 240 4.59 -9.98 1.19
C TYR A 240 5.76 -10.72 0.52
N GLN A 241 6.70 -9.97 -0.04
CA GLN A 241 8.01 -10.46 -0.51
C GLN A 241 9.04 -9.35 -0.28
N ASN A 242 10.28 -9.72 0.05
CA ASN A 242 11.39 -8.76 0.08
C ASN A 242 12.76 -9.34 -0.33
N VAL A 243 13.70 -8.42 -0.58
CA VAL A 243 15.14 -8.62 -0.49
C VAL A 243 15.74 -7.44 0.28
N MET A 244 16.50 -7.73 1.33
CA MET A 244 17.16 -6.75 2.19
C MET A 244 18.69 -6.88 2.09
N LYS A 245 19.39 -5.76 1.90
CA LYS A 245 20.84 -5.66 2.09
C LYS A 245 21.13 -5.53 3.59
N GLN A 246 21.99 -6.40 4.13
CA GLN A 246 22.32 -6.44 5.54
C GLN A 246 23.82 -6.74 5.77
N ILE A 247 24.28 -6.59 7.00
CA ILE A 247 25.64 -6.96 7.41
C ILE A 247 25.54 -8.20 8.31
N ASN A 248 26.28 -9.26 8.00
CA ASN A 248 26.31 -10.47 8.81
C ASN A 248 27.23 -10.33 10.03
N GLU A 249 27.22 -11.32 10.92
CA GLU A 249 28.04 -11.36 12.15
C GLU A 249 29.55 -11.20 11.91
N GLN A 250 30.03 -11.43 10.69
CA GLN A 250 31.44 -11.32 10.28
C GLN A 250 31.78 -9.95 9.68
N GLY A 251 30.84 -8.99 9.70
CA GLY A 251 31.02 -7.66 9.13
C GLY A 251 30.95 -7.62 7.59
N ARG A 252 30.60 -8.73 6.92
CA ARG A 252 30.43 -8.77 5.46
C ARG A 252 29.00 -8.44 5.09
N TRP A 253 28.81 -7.69 4.01
CA TRP A 253 27.48 -7.46 3.47
C TRP A 253 26.94 -8.76 2.85
N THR A 254 25.64 -8.99 3.02
CA THR A 254 24.89 -10.11 2.45
C THR A 254 23.47 -9.67 2.10
N TYR A 255 22.76 -10.50 1.34
CA TYR A 255 21.31 -10.38 1.20
C TYR A 255 20.58 -11.27 2.22
N GLY A 256 19.49 -10.75 2.78
CA GLY A 256 18.42 -11.53 3.38
C GLY A 256 17.18 -11.42 2.49
N ALA A 257 16.30 -12.42 2.53
CA ALA A 257 15.05 -12.41 1.79
C ALA A 257 13.96 -13.11 2.61
N ALA A 258 12.73 -12.61 2.50
CA ALA A 258 11.57 -13.09 3.24
C ALA A 258 10.38 -13.29 2.29
N THR A 259 9.58 -14.33 2.55
CA THR A 259 8.39 -14.68 1.77
C THR A 259 7.16 -14.74 2.68
N GLU A 260 6.00 -14.38 2.12
CA GLU A 260 4.71 -14.47 2.78
C GLU A 260 4.40 -15.87 3.35
N MET A 261 4.13 -15.98 4.67
CA MET A 261 3.64 -17.22 5.28
C MET A 261 2.18 -17.54 4.90
N ARG A 262 1.37 -16.55 4.52
CA ARG A 262 -0.06 -16.69 4.19
C ARG A 262 -0.33 -17.29 2.80
N LYS A 263 0.71 -17.56 2.00
CA LYS A 263 0.62 -17.97 0.58
C LYS A 263 1.77 -18.91 0.23
N ASP A 264 1.57 -19.74 -0.79
CA ASP A 264 2.70 -20.43 -1.42
C ASP A 264 3.68 -19.40 -2.02
N GLY A 265 4.94 -19.51 -1.64
CA GLY A 265 6.01 -18.58 -1.99
C GLY A 265 7.37 -19.13 -1.58
N ASN A 266 8.46 -18.52 -2.07
CA ASN A 266 9.81 -18.97 -1.78
C ASN A 266 10.79 -17.80 -1.85
N ALA A 267 11.70 -17.73 -0.88
CA ALA A 267 12.84 -16.83 -0.84
C ALA A 267 14.11 -17.66 -1.02
N LEU A 268 14.76 -17.53 -2.19
CA LEU A 268 15.96 -18.30 -2.56
C LEU A 268 17.21 -17.41 -2.56
N ALA A 269 18.33 -17.98 -2.15
CA ALA A 269 19.66 -17.38 -2.22
C ALA A 269 20.60 -18.24 -3.08
N TYR A 270 21.64 -17.59 -3.61
CA TYR A 270 22.70 -18.14 -4.45
C TYR A 270 24.03 -17.49 -4.03
#